data_AF-D4L0Z0-F1
#
_entry.id   AF-D4L0Z0-F1
#
_cell.length_a   1.000
_cell.length_b   1.000
_cell.length_c   1.000
_cell.angle_alpha   90.00
_cell.angle_beta   90.00
_cell.angle_gamma   90.00
#
_symmetry.space_group_name_H-M   'P 1'
#
loop_
_entity.id
_entity.type
_entity.pdbx_description
1 polymer ?
#
loop_
_entity_poly.entity_id
_entity_poly.type
_entity_poly.pdbx_seq_one_letter_code
_entity_poly.pdbx_strand_id
1 'polypeptide(L)'
;MGKKNDGAIFLELPETEEWKKLGLPKELGNNLKMVYQRKEKDKPAEFLEVWNPDKEYPSSCIITNVSSTLGGFKLMQAGTEIVNMQGTSKDPKHGYNSWIDFMRAAYQKIGLENGLVGGCSVDNYIYERDENGDEIAIPCAHSVYPAGAHVYEMVGGQIDPNNFYLVSLCSRHNKAGTIRTYMKLEQAVLAIKLNNFMK
;
A
#
# COMPACT_ATOMS: atom_id res chain seq x y z
N MET A 1 -40.23 9.77 -4.68
CA MET A 1 -39.47 8.59 -5.17
C MET A 1 -38.06 8.67 -4.61
N GLY A 2 -37.76 7.94 -3.54
CA GLY A 2 -36.43 7.92 -2.94
C GLY A 2 -35.49 7.04 -3.76
N LYS A 3 -34.41 7.62 -4.30
CA LYS A 3 -33.27 6.83 -4.78
C LYS A 3 -32.61 6.23 -3.53
N LYS A 4 -32.74 4.91 -3.35
CA LYS A 4 -31.90 4.19 -2.38
C LYS A 4 -30.48 4.25 -2.91
N ASN A 5 -29.63 4.99 -2.21
CA ASN A 5 -28.19 4.90 -2.38
C ASN A 5 -27.77 3.56 -1.78
N ASP A 6 -27.64 2.55 -2.64
CA ASP A 6 -27.04 1.26 -2.29
C ASP A 6 -25.52 1.46 -2.20
N GLY A 7 -25.07 2.18 -1.17
CA GLY A 7 -23.66 2.48 -0.92
C GLY A 7 -22.84 1.22 -0.60
N ALA A 8 -21.52 1.36 -0.63
CA ALA A 8 -20.60 0.29 -0.25
C ALA A 8 -20.89 -0.32 1.12
N ILE A 9 -20.51 -1.59 1.26
CA ILE A 9 -20.71 -2.36 2.47
C ILE A 9 -19.50 -2.14 3.39
N PHE A 10 -19.71 -1.47 4.51
CA PHE A 10 -18.76 -1.50 5.61
C PHE A 10 -18.86 -2.87 6.29
N LEU A 11 -17.77 -3.63 6.26
CA LEU A 11 -17.72 -4.96 6.81
C LEU A 11 -16.52 -5.08 7.75
N GLU A 12 -16.81 -5.31 9.03
CA GLU A 12 -15.79 -5.66 10.00
C GLU A 12 -15.44 -7.14 9.84
N LEU A 13 -14.36 -7.41 9.13
CA LEU A 13 -13.86 -8.78 8.96
C LEU A 13 -12.97 -9.19 10.14
N PRO A 14 -12.85 -10.50 10.43
CA PRO A 14 -11.94 -10.98 11.46
C PRO A 14 -10.49 -10.53 11.23
N GLU A 15 -9.76 -10.30 12.31
CA GLU A 15 -8.32 -10.02 12.27
C GLU A 15 -7.55 -11.22 11.71
N THR A 16 -6.52 -10.97 10.90
CA THR A 16 -5.63 -12.03 10.43
C THR A 16 -4.77 -12.59 11.57
N GLU A 17 -4.27 -13.81 11.41
CA GLU A 17 -3.32 -14.38 12.38
C GLU A 17 -2.04 -13.54 12.48
N GLU A 18 -1.59 -12.93 11.38
CA GLU A 18 -0.45 -12.01 11.38
C GLU A 18 -0.73 -10.75 12.20
N TRP A 19 -1.95 -10.21 12.14
CA TRP A 19 -2.33 -9.06 12.98
C TRP A 19 -2.31 -9.42 14.46
N LYS A 20 -2.91 -10.56 14.83
CA LYS A 20 -2.95 -11.05 16.22
C LYS A 20 -1.54 -11.24 16.79
N LYS A 21 -0.60 -11.77 15.99
CA LYS A 21 0.81 -11.95 16.39
C LYS A 21 1.50 -10.63 16.73
N LEU A 22 1.20 -9.55 16.00
CA LEU A 22 1.80 -8.24 16.28
C LEU A 22 1.25 -7.57 17.55
N GLY A 23 0.04 -7.93 17.99
CA GLY A 23 -0.56 -7.34 19.19
C GLY A 23 -0.65 -5.81 19.10
N LEU A 24 -1.00 -5.29 17.92
CA LEU A 24 -1.19 -3.85 17.69
C LEU A 24 -2.52 -3.36 18.28
N PRO A 25 -2.62 -2.08 18.68
CA PRO A 25 -3.86 -1.50 19.18
C PRO A 25 -4.99 -1.59 18.14
N LYS A 26 -6.19 -1.96 18.57
CA LYS A 26 -7.38 -2.03 17.69
C LYS A 26 -7.68 -0.71 16.98
N GLU A 27 -7.48 0.42 17.66
CA GLU A 27 -7.69 1.76 17.10
C GLU A 27 -6.81 2.05 15.88
N LEU A 28 -5.58 1.49 15.85
CA LEU A 28 -4.71 1.60 14.69
C LEU A 28 -5.29 0.86 13.48
N GLY A 29 -5.86 -0.33 13.72
CA GLY A 29 -6.51 -1.16 12.70
C GLY A 29 -7.83 -0.56 12.18
N ASN A 30 -8.61 0.08 13.05
CA ASN A 30 -9.94 0.59 12.70
C ASN A 30 -9.91 1.89 11.88
N ASN A 31 -8.84 2.68 12.00
CA ASN A 31 -8.73 3.97 11.32
C ASN A 31 -8.16 3.84 9.90
N LEU A 32 -7.42 2.77 9.62
CA LEU A 32 -6.88 2.48 8.30
C LEU A 32 -7.76 1.44 7.61
N LYS A 33 -8.37 1.84 6.50
CA LYS A 33 -9.34 1.02 5.78
C LYS A 33 -8.95 0.81 4.33
N MET A 34 -9.36 -0.34 3.83
CA MET A 34 -9.08 -0.83 2.49
C MET A 34 -10.39 -1.08 1.77
N VAL A 35 -10.43 -0.80 0.47
CA VAL A 35 -11.58 -1.05 -0.39
C VAL A 35 -11.27 -2.20 -1.32
N TYR A 36 -12.15 -3.19 -1.31
CA TYR A 36 -12.12 -4.31 -2.25
C TYR A 36 -13.37 -4.27 -3.10
N GLN A 37 -13.28 -4.75 -4.35
CA GLN A 37 -14.41 -4.80 -5.26
C GLN A 37 -14.67 -6.23 -5.71
N ARG A 38 -15.93 -6.65 -5.61
CA ARG A 38 -16.40 -7.91 -6.18
C ARG A 38 -16.88 -7.67 -7.61
N LYS A 39 -16.13 -8.16 -8.59
CA LYS A 39 -16.48 -8.04 -10.02
C LYS A 39 -17.57 -9.03 -10.45
N GLU A 40 -17.55 -10.23 -9.87
CA GLU A 40 -18.48 -11.31 -10.20
C GLU A 40 -19.04 -11.93 -8.91
N LYS A 41 -20.30 -12.36 -8.97
CA LYS A 41 -20.91 -13.14 -7.90
C LYS A 41 -20.09 -14.43 -7.71
N ASP A 42 -19.80 -14.78 -6.46
CA ASP A 42 -19.05 -15.98 -6.06
C ASP A 42 -17.53 -15.98 -6.37
N LYS A 43 -16.97 -14.85 -6.86
CA LYS A 43 -15.51 -14.64 -6.94
C LYS A 43 -14.98 -13.86 -5.73
N PRO A 44 -13.70 -14.08 -5.36
CA PRO A 44 -13.03 -13.25 -4.36
C PRO A 44 -13.13 -11.76 -4.73
N ALA A 45 -13.26 -10.90 -3.71
CA ALA A 45 -13.15 -9.47 -3.93
C ALA A 45 -11.66 -9.11 -4.08
N GLU A 46 -11.34 -8.28 -5.06
CA GLU A 46 -9.98 -7.83 -5.37
C GLU A 46 -9.74 -6.47 -4.74
N PHE A 47 -8.52 -6.22 -4.27
CA PHE A 47 -8.17 -4.90 -3.77
C PHE A 47 -8.37 -3.86 -4.88
N LEU A 48 -9.05 -2.77 -4.54
CA LEU A 48 -9.34 -1.66 -5.45
C LEU A 48 -8.45 -0.46 -5.12
N GLU A 49 -8.54 0.03 -3.88
CA GLU A 49 -7.84 1.23 -3.42
C GLU A 49 -7.86 1.34 -1.89
N VAL A 50 -7.04 2.26 -1.37
CA VAL A 50 -7.15 2.73 0.01
C VAL A 50 -8.45 3.52 0.16
N TRP A 51 -9.17 3.33 1.26
CA TRP A 51 -10.46 3.99 1.46
C TRP A 51 -10.33 5.51 1.56
N ASN A 52 -11.16 6.23 0.81
CA ASN A 52 -11.27 7.68 0.87
C ASN A 52 -12.67 8.08 1.38
N PRO A 53 -12.81 8.74 2.56
CA PRO A 53 -14.10 9.13 3.11
C PRO A 53 -14.88 10.13 2.24
N ASP A 54 -14.19 10.89 1.39
CA ASP A 54 -14.81 11.90 0.51
C ASP A 54 -15.30 11.28 -0.82
N LYS A 55 -15.11 9.99 -1.03
CA LYS A 55 -15.49 9.27 -2.25
C LYS A 55 -16.68 8.36 -1.99
N GLU A 56 -17.66 8.42 -2.90
CA GLU A 56 -18.73 7.44 -2.93
C GLU A 56 -18.25 6.13 -3.57
N TYR A 57 -18.57 5.02 -2.92
CA TYR A 57 -18.25 3.67 -3.39
C TYR A 57 -19.54 2.90 -3.69
N PRO A 58 -19.60 2.14 -4.79
CA PRO A 58 -20.76 1.34 -5.16
C PRO A 58 -20.98 0.16 -4.19
N SER A 59 -22.19 -0.42 -4.15
CA SER A 59 -22.51 -1.62 -3.35
C SER A 59 -21.67 -2.86 -3.65
N SER A 60 -21.01 -2.91 -4.82
CA SER A 60 -20.05 -3.97 -5.15
C SER A 60 -18.72 -3.85 -4.39
N CYS A 61 -18.50 -2.73 -3.70
CA CYS A 61 -17.32 -2.50 -2.86
C CYS A 61 -17.55 -2.93 -1.41
N ILE A 62 -16.51 -3.54 -0.85
CA ILE A 62 -16.39 -3.93 0.56
C ILE A 62 -15.31 -3.04 1.16
N ILE A 63 -15.65 -2.30 2.21
CA ILE A 63 -14.72 -1.48 2.98
C ILE A 63 -14.42 -2.22 4.29
N THR A 64 -13.15 -2.56 4.52
CA THR A 64 -12.71 -3.31 5.70
C THR A 64 -11.48 -2.67 6.36
N ASN A 65 -11.19 -3.08 7.59
CA ASN A 65 -10.05 -2.61 8.38
C ASN A 65 -8.74 -3.28 7.93
N VAL A 66 -7.61 -2.56 8.06
CA VAL A 66 -6.27 -3.11 7.73
C VAL A 66 -5.92 -4.34 8.56
N SER A 67 -6.49 -4.48 9.75
CA SER A 67 -6.32 -5.65 10.62
C SER A 67 -6.77 -6.96 9.98
N SER A 68 -7.70 -6.88 9.02
CA SER A 68 -8.23 -8.04 8.29
C SER A 68 -7.45 -8.31 7.00
N THR A 69 -6.46 -7.49 6.66
CA THR A 69 -5.72 -7.58 5.41
C THR A 69 -4.23 -7.87 5.60
N LEU A 70 -3.69 -7.79 6.81
CA LEU A 70 -2.25 -8.01 7.04
C LEU A 70 -1.83 -9.44 6.65
N GLY A 71 -0.89 -9.53 5.71
CA GLY A 71 -0.30 -10.77 5.18
C GLY A 71 1.12 -11.05 5.66
N GLY A 72 1.64 -10.28 6.63
CA GLY A 72 2.97 -10.45 7.22
C GLY A 72 4.03 -9.51 6.61
N PHE A 73 5.27 -9.99 6.54
CA PHE A 73 6.42 -9.20 6.07
C PHE A 73 7.16 -9.93 4.94
N LYS A 74 7.77 -9.17 4.02
CA LYS A 74 8.64 -9.69 2.96
C LYS A 74 9.94 -8.90 2.92
N LEU A 75 11.07 -9.60 2.99
CA LEU A 75 12.37 -9.00 2.72
C LEU A 75 12.56 -8.87 1.20
N MET A 76 12.52 -7.64 0.70
CA MET A 76 12.84 -7.28 -0.68
C MET A 76 14.33 -6.90 -0.77
N GLN A 77 14.99 -7.30 -1.84
CA GLN A 77 16.43 -7.08 -1.99
C GLN A 77 16.73 -5.70 -2.59
N ALA A 78 17.96 -5.22 -2.42
CA ALA A 78 18.42 -4.02 -3.11
C ALA A 78 18.30 -4.20 -4.64
N GLY A 79 17.90 -3.15 -5.35
CA GLY A 79 17.66 -3.17 -6.79
C GLY A 79 16.30 -3.76 -7.20
N THR A 80 15.48 -4.27 -6.28
CA THR A 80 14.10 -4.69 -6.62
C THR A 80 13.34 -3.50 -7.22
N GLU A 81 12.78 -3.71 -8.41
CA GLU A 81 11.92 -2.75 -9.09
C GLU A 81 10.54 -2.73 -8.43
N ILE A 82 10.06 -1.54 -8.07
CA ILE A 82 8.75 -1.32 -7.48
C ILE A 82 8.03 -0.16 -8.17
N VAL A 83 6.70 -0.23 -8.19
CA VAL A 83 5.84 0.82 -8.75
C VAL A 83 4.78 1.21 -7.74
N ASN A 84 4.49 2.51 -7.59
CA ASN A 84 3.37 2.90 -6.75
C ASN A 84 2.05 2.43 -7.34
N MET A 85 1.19 1.99 -6.44
CA MET A 85 -0.17 1.67 -6.75
C MET A 85 -0.95 2.95 -7.08
N GLN A 86 -1.62 2.95 -8.23
CA GLN A 86 -2.40 4.11 -8.68
C GLN A 86 -3.48 4.48 -7.65
N GLY A 87 -3.69 5.78 -7.45
CA GLY A 87 -4.70 6.29 -6.52
C GLY A 87 -4.30 6.23 -5.04
N THR A 88 -3.14 5.68 -4.70
CA THR A 88 -2.64 5.63 -3.31
C THR A 88 -1.62 6.72 -2.98
N SER A 89 -1.44 7.68 -3.89
CA SER A 89 -0.50 8.78 -3.70
C SER A 89 -1.02 9.74 -2.62
N LYS A 90 -0.27 9.80 -1.52
CA LYS A 90 -0.46 10.49 -0.23
C LYS A 90 -0.57 9.48 0.91
N ASP A 91 -0.15 9.91 2.09
CA ASP A 91 -0.45 9.21 3.33
C ASP A 91 -1.68 9.87 3.96
N PRO A 92 -2.91 9.45 3.60
CA PRO A 92 -4.10 10.09 4.14
C PRO A 92 -4.15 9.89 5.66
N LYS A 93 -4.20 11.01 6.39
CA LYS A 93 -4.53 10.97 7.82
C LYS A 93 -6.02 10.67 7.97
N HIS A 94 -6.35 9.40 8.19
CA HIS A 94 -7.71 9.03 8.59
C HIS A 94 -7.80 9.17 10.11
N GLY A 95 -8.06 10.41 10.57
CA GLY A 95 -8.00 10.75 11.99
C GLY A 95 -6.57 11.00 12.47
N TYR A 96 -6.13 10.28 13.51
CA TYR A 96 -4.80 10.48 14.14
C TYR A 96 -3.69 9.60 13.57
N ASN A 97 -4.03 8.55 12.80
CA ASN A 97 -3.08 7.55 12.34
C ASN A 97 -2.86 7.63 10.82
N SER A 98 -1.61 7.50 10.41
CA SER A 98 -1.18 7.42 9.01
C SER A 98 -0.61 6.03 8.68
N TRP A 99 -0.46 5.70 7.41
CA TRP A 99 0.18 4.46 6.96
C TRP A 99 1.62 4.36 7.45
N ILE A 100 2.36 5.47 7.48
CA ILE A 100 3.73 5.47 8.04
C ILE A 100 3.73 5.21 9.56
N ASP A 101 2.70 5.66 10.29
CA ASP A 101 2.56 5.35 11.72
C ASP A 101 2.23 3.88 11.97
N PHE A 102 1.41 3.29 11.11
CA PHE A 102 1.17 1.84 11.13
C PHE A 102 2.46 1.04 10.88
N MET A 103 3.25 1.43 9.87
CA MET A 103 4.54 0.79 9.60
C MET A 103 5.48 0.89 10.81
N ARG A 104 5.60 2.08 11.42
CA ARG A 104 6.40 2.28 12.64
C ARG A 104 5.98 1.34 13.77
N ALA A 105 4.67 1.28 14.06
CA ALA A 105 4.15 0.43 15.12
C ALA A 105 4.40 -1.06 14.84
N ALA A 106 4.19 -1.50 13.59
CA ALA A 106 4.43 -2.89 13.19
C ALA A 106 5.92 -3.29 13.33
N TYR A 107 6.85 -2.43 12.89
CA TYR A 107 8.29 -2.69 13.02
C TYR A 107 8.76 -2.69 14.48
N GLN A 108 8.25 -1.78 15.32
CA GLN A 108 8.55 -1.79 16.75
C GLN A 108 8.16 -3.11 17.42
N LYS A 109 7.01 -3.70 17.05
CA LYS A 109 6.55 -4.99 17.60
C LYS A 109 7.45 -6.17 17.27
N ILE A 110 8.23 -6.08 16.20
CA ILE A 110 9.20 -7.12 15.81
C ILE A 110 10.65 -6.74 16.16
N GLY A 111 10.85 -5.74 17.03
CA GLY A 111 12.17 -5.37 17.56
C GLY A 111 13.01 -4.49 16.65
N LEU A 112 12.42 -3.87 15.62
CA LEU A 112 13.08 -2.93 14.72
C LEU A 112 12.72 -1.48 15.11
N GLU A 113 13.36 -0.94 16.15
CA GLU A 113 13.15 0.45 16.56
C GLU A 113 13.69 1.44 15.51
N ASN A 114 12.84 2.38 15.06
CA ASN A 114 13.11 3.43 14.05
C ASN A 114 13.59 2.95 12.66
N GLY A 115 13.83 1.65 12.46
CA GLY A 115 14.59 1.09 11.34
C GLY A 115 13.74 0.62 10.18
N LEU A 116 13.36 1.56 9.29
CA LEU A 116 13.05 1.41 7.84
C LEU A 116 12.11 2.52 7.32
N VAL A 117 11.58 3.36 8.20
CA VAL A 117 10.65 4.48 7.89
C VAL A 117 11.26 5.86 8.10
N GLY A 118 12.58 5.94 8.32
CA GLY A 118 13.31 7.19 8.57
C GLY A 118 13.65 7.98 7.29
N GLY A 119 13.48 7.37 6.12
CA GLY A 119 13.83 7.95 4.83
C GLY A 119 13.15 7.23 3.66
N CYS A 120 13.52 7.63 2.45
CA CYS A 120 13.06 6.96 1.24
C CYS A 120 13.73 5.59 1.11
N SER A 121 12.96 4.55 0.80
CA SER A 121 13.44 3.19 0.59
C SER A 121 14.09 2.96 -0.78
N VAL A 122 13.88 3.89 -1.71
CA VAL A 122 14.39 3.83 -3.09
C VAL A 122 15.51 4.82 -3.32
N ASP A 123 16.27 4.58 -4.38
CA ASP A 123 17.38 5.45 -4.78
C ASP A 123 16.92 6.86 -5.20
N ASN A 124 17.86 7.67 -5.68
CA ASN A 124 17.63 9.05 -6.07
C ASN A 124 16.87 9.22 -7.40
N TYR A 125 16.28 8.16 -7.96
CA TYR A 125 15.70 8.19 -9.29
C TYR A 125 14.26 7.67 -9.34
N ILE A 126 13.54 8.16 -10.34
CA ILE A 126 12.32 7.56 -10.87
C ILE A 126 12.67 7.14 -12.29
N TYR A 127 12.45 5.89 -12.62
CA TYR A 127 12.78 5.32 -13.91
C TYR A 127 11.53 5.29 -14.81
N GLU A 128 11.70 5.60 -16.08
CA GLU A 128 10.70 5.43 -17.12
C GLU A 128 11.29 4.54 -18.22
N ARG A 129 10.48 3.63 -18.77
CA ARG A 129 10.85 2.92 -20.00
C ARG A 129 10.23 3.66 -21.18
N ASP A 130 11.07 4.07 -22.12
CA ASP A 130 10.59 4.70 -23.35
C ASP A 130 9.95 3.66 -24.31
N GLU A 131 9.53 4.11 -25.49
CA GLU A 131 8.88 3.25 -26.48
C GLU A 131 9.81 2.14 -27.05
N ASN A 132 11.13 2.31 -26.90
CA ASN A 132 12.14 1.34 -27.32
C ASN A 132 12.55 0.39 -26.17
N GLY A 133 12.08 0.64 -24.96
CA GLY A 133 12.45 -0.10 -23.75
C GLY A 133 13.70 0.43 -23.06
N ASP A 134 14.25 1.55 -23.52
CA ASP A 134 15.39 2.21 -22.91
C ASP A 134 14.98 2.87 -21.58
N GLU A 135 15.86 2.75 -20.59
CA GLU A 135 15.62 3.28 -19.24
C GLU A 135 16.06 4.75 -19.16
N ILE A 136 15.13 5.62 -18.79
CA ILE A 136 15.38 7.04 -18.50
C ILE A 136 15.31 7.24 -16.99
N ALA A 137 16.40 7.73 -16.40
CA ALA A 137 16.48 8.01 -14.97
C ALA A 137 16.17 9.50 -14.69
N ILE A 138 15.05 9.75 -14.02
CA ILE A 138 14.59 11.09 -13.64
C ILE A 138 15.03 11.35 -12.19
N PRO A 139 15.90 12.35 -11.92
CA PRO A 139 16.40 12.60 -10.58
C PRO A 139 15.30 13.10 -9.64
N CYS A 140 15.31 12.57 -8.42
CA CYS A 140 14.46 12.96 -7.31
C CYS A 140 15.31 13.66 -6.24
N ALA A 141 15.07 14.96 -6.04
CA ALA A 141 15.49 15.63 -4.81
C ALA A 141 14.62 15.09 -3.67
N HIS A 142 15.10 14.06 -2.97
CA HIS A 142 14.35 13.40 -1.90
C HIS A 142 13.69 14.40 -0.94
N SER A 143 12.45 14.13 -0.57
CA SER A 143 11.78 14.88 0.51
C SER A 143 12.18 14.31 1.86
N VAL A 144 12.32 15.18 2.86
CA VAL A 144 12.72 14.82 4.24
C VAL A 144 11.62 14.05 4.99
N TYR A 145 10.39 14.03 4.49
CA TYR A 145 9.25 13.38 5.15
C TYR A 145 8.76 12.17 4.35
N PRO A 146 9.04 10.94 4.83
CA PRO A 146 8.54 9.74 4.21
C PRO A 146 7.04 9.52 4.46
N ALA A 147 6.41 8.79 3.54
CA ALA A 147 5.02 8.36 3.56
C ALA A 147 4.96 6.83 3.47
N GLY A 148 3.93 6.22 4.07
CA GLY A 148 3.65 4.79 3.91
C GLY A 148 3.04 4.53 2.53
N ALA A 149 3.89 4.25 1.55
CA ALA A 149 3.49 4.09 0.16
C ALA A 149 3.06 2.66 -0.14
N HIS A 150 2.01 2.53 -0.96
CA HIS A 150 1.53 1.23 -1.42
C HIS A 150 2.15 0.94 -2.78
N VAL A 151 2.85 -0.18 -2.88
CA VAL A 151 3.62 -0.52 -4.07
C VAL A 151 3.36 -1.94 -4.53
N TYR A 152 3.46 -2.15 -5.83
CA TYR A 152 3.66 -3.46 -6.41
C TYR A 152 5.15 -3.70 -6.67
N GLU A 153 5.56 -4.95 -6.57
CA GLU A 153 6.84 -5.41 -7.08
C GLU A 153 6.75 -5.65 -8.59
N MET A 154 7.84 -5.38 -9.30
CA MET A 154 7.98 -5.70 -10.70
C MET A 154 8.91 -6.90 -10.88
N VAL A 155 8.47 -7.87 -11.70
CA VAL A 155 9.23 -9.07 -12.07
C VAL A 155 9.32 -9.11 -13.58
N GLY A 156 10.54 -9.04 -14.13
CA GLY A 156 10.76 -9.03 -15.58
C GLY A 156 10.08 -7.87 -16.30
N GLY A 157 9.99 -6.70 -15.66
CA GLY A 157 9.33 -5.51 -16.23
C GLY A 157 7.80 -5.51 -16.13
N GLN A 158 7.19 -6.50 -15.47
CA GLN A 158 5.75 -6.59 -15.27
C GLN A 158 5.38 -6.48 -13.79
N ILE A 159 4.25 -5.84 -13.51
CA ILE A 159 3.67 -5.78 -12.17
C ILE A 159 3.24 -7.19 -11.74
N ASP A 160 3.58 -7.62 -10.53
CA ASP A 160 2.92 -8.75 -9.88
C ASP A 160 1.61 -8.26 -9.23
N PRO A 161 0.43 -8.50 -9.84
CA PRO A 161 -0.82 -7.97 -9.33
C PRO A 161 -1.31 -8.71 -8.08
N ASN A 162 -0.68 -9.83 -7.70
CA ASN A 162 -1.18 -10.68 -6.62
C ASN A 162 -0.75 -10.20 -5.23
N ASN A 163 0.28 -9.36 -5.17
CA ASN A 163 0.87 -8.92 -3.93
C ASN A 163 1.13 -7.42 -4.00
N PHE A 164 0.70 -6.71 -2.97
CA PHE A 164 1.14 -5.34 -2.76
C PHE A 164 1.66 -5.16 -1.34
N TYR A 165 2.50 -4.14 -1.19
CA TYR A 165 3.32 -3.97 -0.03
C TYR A 165 3.33 -2.51 0.40
N LEU A 166 3.60 -2.28 1.69
CA LEU A 166 3.93 -0.98 2.22
C LEU A 166 5.44 -0.84 2.32
N VAL A 167 5.95 0.27 1.79
CA VAL A 167 7.34 0.72 1.92
C VAL A 167 7.36 2.22 2.24
N SER A 168 8.49 2.71 2.75
CA SER A 168 8.66 4.11 3.10
C SER A 168 9.17 4.88 1.88
N LEU A 169 8.37 5.78 1.29
CA LEU A 169 8.82 6.60 0.16
C LEU A 169 8.74 8.09 0.48
N CYS A 170 9.65 8.88 -0.07
CA CYS A 170 9.53 10.33 0.00
C CYS A 170 8.28 10.81 -0.80
N SER A 171 7.76 12.00 -0.48
CA SER A 171 6.54 12.52 -1.12
C SER A 171 6.59 12.55 -2.66
N ARG A 172 7.77 12.80 -3.25
CA ARG A 172 7.93 12.84 -4.71
C ARG A 172 7.90 11.44 -5.31
N HIS A 173 8.62 10.49 -4.72
CA HIS A 173 8.55 9.09 -5.10
C HIS A 173 7.13 8.55 -4.94
N ASN A 174 6.43 8.82 -3.83
CA ASN A 174 5.05 8.37 -3.61
C ASN A 174 4.00 9.02 -4.56
N LYS A 175 4.38 10.08 -5.29
CA LYS A 175 3.56 10.65 -6.38
C LYS A 175 3.94 10.09 -7.75
N ALA A 176 5.12 9.49 -7.86
CA ALA A 176 5.65 8.92 -9.07
C ALA A 176 5.23 7.44 -9.16
N GLY A 177 4.30 7.13 -10.04
CA GLY A 177 3.75 5.79 -10.17
C GLY A 177 2.60 5.77 -11.13
N THR A 178 2.94 6.00 -12.39
CA THR A 178 2.08 5.65 -13.50
C THR A 178 2.47 4.26 -14.00
N ILE A 179 1.68 3.67 -14.90
CA ILE A 179 2.01 2.38 -15.54
C ILE A 179 3.41 2.38 -16.21
N ARG A 180 3.96 3.56 -16.53
CA ARG A 180 5.23 3.71 -17.26
C ARG A 180 6.45 3.96 -16.38
N THR A 181 6.24 4.27 -15.10
CA THR A 181 7.32 4.72 -14.21
C THR A 181 7.48 3.79 -13.01
N TYR A 182 8.71 3.45 -12.66
CA TYR A 182 9.07 2.60 -11.52
C TYR A 182 10.26 3.18 -10.73
N MET A 183 10.61 2.53 -9.64
CA MET A 183 11.69 2.91 -8.73
C MET A 183 12.48 1.66 -8.35
N LYS A 184 13.72 1.82 -7.89
CA LYS A 184 14.55 0.71 -7.43
C LYS A 184 14.87 0.89 -5.95
N LEU A 185 14.72 -0.18 -5.17
CA LEU A 185 15.12 -0.16 -3.77
C LEU A 185 16.62 0.12 -3.65
N GLU A 186 17.01 1.11 -2.84
CA GLU A 186 18.42 1.47 -2.64
C GLU A 186 19.16 0.39 -1.84
N GLN A 187 18.45 -0.24 -0.91
CA GLN A 187 18.93 -1.27 -0.01
C GLN A 187 17.86 -2.33 0.21
N ALA A 188 18.20 -3.43 0.89
CA ALA A 188 17.20 -4.42 1.27
C ALA A 188 16.18 -3.80 2.25
N VAL A 189 14.89 -4.04 2.01
CA VAL A 189 13.78 -3.47 2.77
C VAL A 189 12.84 -4.58 3.23
N LEU A 190 12.51 -4.58 4.51
CA LEU A 190 11.47 -5.46 5.04
C LEU A 190 10.09 -4.83 4.82
N ALA A 191 9.47 -5.07 3.68
CA ALA A 191 8.18 -4.51 3.33
C ALA A 191 7.03 -5.21 4.09
N ILE A 192 5.96 -4.47 4.43
CA ILE A 192 4.75 -5.05 5.03
C ILE A 192 3.82 -5.50 3.91
N LYS A 193 3.43 -6.77 3.91
CA LYS A 193 2.52 -7.34 2.91
C LYS A 193 1.07 -7.17 3.35
N LEU A 194 0.22 -6.72 2.43
CA LEU A 194 -1.23 -6.70 2.60
C LEU A 194 -1.88 -7.64 1.57
N ASN A 195 -2.98 -8.28 1.96
CA ASN A 195 -3.67 -9.29 1.16
C ASN A 195 -4.41 -8.63 0.00
N ASN A 196 -4.14 -9.09 -1.22
CA ASN A 196 -4.76 -8.54 -2.42
C ASN A 196 -6.20 -9.04 -2.68
N PHE A 197 -6.58 -10.16 -2.06
CA PHE A 197 -7.89 -10.78 -2.26
C PHE A 197 -8.55 -11.09 -0.93
N MET A 198 -9.88 -10.95 -0.90
CA MET A 198 -10.72 -11.41 0.21
C MET A 198 -11.69 -12.49 -0.28
N LYS A 199 -11.74 -13.60 0.46
CA LYS A 199 -12.64 -14.73 0.20
C LYS A 199 -13.98 -14.51 0.88
#